data_AF-A0A3D1G7T5-F1
#
_entry.id   AF-A0A3D1G7T5-F1
#
_cell.length_a   1.000
_cell.length_b   1.000
_cell.length_c   1.000
_cell.angle_alpha   90.00
_cell.angle_beta   90.00
_cell.angle_gamma   90.00
#
_symmetry.space_group_name_H-M   'P 1'
#
loop_
_entity.id
_entity.type
_entity.pdbx_description
1 polymer ?
#
loop_
_entity_poly.entity_id
_entity_poly.type
_entity_poly.pdbx_seq_one_letter_code
_entity_poly.pdbx_strand_id
1 'polypeptide(L)'
;MRRSVFTLLSVVLFFTACNDSGILNSEDSITQGIEGKVTFWEGDFMPGTPSGTVTPVQRVVYIYEATYNEQVNWKSSTFAEKVTSKLVKKVKSGKDGIYRAELPEGTYSVFVEEKDGLYANLWVSGGLINPFTVENDSVTEADIDITYKATY
;
A
#
# COMPACT_ATOMS: atom_id res chain seq x y z
N MET A 1 28.30 28.72 -60.25
CA MET A 1 28.44 27.25 -60.49
C MET A 1 28.68 26.59 -59.13
N ARG A 2 27.71 25.80 -58.65
CA ARG A 2 27.83 24.33 -58.38
C ARG A 2 28.93 24.00 -57.33
N ARG A 3 28.72 23.22 -56.26
CA ARG A 3 27.64 22.29 -55.87
C ARG A 3 28.00 21.66 -54.49
N SER A 4 26.98 21.22 -53.75
CA SER A 4 26.96 20.08 -52.80
C SER A 4 27.58 20.31 -51.40
N VAL A 5 26.82 20.44 -50.30
CA VAL A 5 25.90 19.48 -49.63
C VAL A 5 26.57 18.12 -49.38
N PHE A 6 27.01 17.90 -48.13
CA PHE A 6 27.15 16.57 -47.53
C PHE A 6 26.61 16.63 -46.10
N THR A 7 25.38 16.15 -45.97
CA THR A 7 24.67 15.76 -44.75
C THR A 7 25.46 14.66 -44.04
N LEU A 8 25.73 14.75 -42.73
CA LEU A 8 25.98 13.54 -41.94
C LEU A 8 25.68 13.70 -40.45
N LEU A 9 24.76 12.83 -40.01
CA LEU A 9 24.59 12.23 -38.69
C LEU A 9 24.13 13.10 -37.51
N SER A 10 22.80 13.23 -37.47
CA SER A 10 22.02 13.33 -36.24
C SER A 10 22.26 12.10 -35.36
N VAL A 11 22.89 12.28 -34.20
CA VAL A 11 22.86 11.31 -33.09
C VAL A 11 21.84 11.83 -32.09
N VAL A 12 20.58 11.40 -32.24
CA VAL A 12 19.56 11.61 -31.21
C VAL A 12 19.78 10.58 -30.13
N LEU A 13 20.45 10.99 -29.05
CA LEU A 13 20.43 10.28 -27.77
C LEU A 13 19.01 10.39 -27.20
N PHE A 14 18.17 9.41 -27.52
CA PHE A 14 16.94 9.18 -26.77
C PHE A 14 17.34 8.65 -25.38
N PHE A 15 17.52 9.56 -24.43
CA PHE A 15 17.41 9.21 -23.02
C PHE A 15 15.97 8.74 -22.80
N THR A 16 15.78 7.43 -22.87
CA THR A 16 14.58 6.78 -22.35
C THR A 16 14.67 6.91 -20.83
N ALA A 17 14.11 8.01 -20.31
CA ALA A 17 13.77 8.10 -18.90
C ALA A 17 12.75 7.01 -18.64
N CYS A 18 13.21 5.90 -18.06
CA CYS A 18 12.32 4.90 -17.50
C CYS A 18 11.66 5.58 -16.31
N ASN A 19 10.37 5.92 -16.44
CA ASN A 19 9.55 6.30 -15.30
C ASN A 19 9.39 5.05 -14.44
N ASP A 20 10.38 4.78 -13.60
CA ASP A 20 10.32 3.75 -12.59
C ASP A 20 9.33 4.26 -11.53
N SER A 21 8.06 3.93 -11.74
CA SER A 21 7.02 4.18 -10.76
C SER A 21 7.38 3.28 -9.59
N GLY A 22 7.95 3.83 -8.52
CA GLY A 22 8.64 3.13 -7.43
C GLY A 22 7.84 2.00 -6.77
N ILE A 23 7.78 0.86 -7.44
CA ILE A 23 7.34 -0.43 -6.91
C ILE A 23 8.61 -1.12 -6.44
N LEU A 24 8.87 -1.02 -5.15
CA LEU A 24 9.93 -1.81 -4.49
C LEU A 24 9.55 -3.29 -4.61
N ASN A 25 10.52 -4.13 -4.98
CA ASN A 25 10.30 -5.58 -4.97
C ASN A 25 10.26 -6.07 -3.51
N SER A 26 9.56 -7.19 -3.27
CA SER A 26 9.47 -7.81 -1.94
C SER A 26 10.81 -8.29 -1.36
N GLU A 27 11.91 -8.18 -2.10
CA GLU A 27 13.25 -8.62 -1.70
C GLU A 27 14.18 -7.44 -1.33
N ASP A 28 13.79 -6.20 -1.64
CA ASP A 28 14.64 -5.03 -1.40
C ASP A 28 14.45 -4.54 0.05
N SER A 29 15.55 -4.43 0.79
CA SER A 29 15.55 -3.89 2.16
C SER A 29 15.44 -2.36 2.14
N ILE A 30 14.61 -1.79 3.01
CA ILE A 30 14.46 -0.33 3.18
C ILE A 30 15.12 0.14 4.48
N THR A 31 15.60 1.39 4.51
CA THR A 31 16.22 1.98 5.71
C THR A 31 15.27 2.89 6.49
N GLN A 32 14.20 3.37 5.86
CA GLN A 32 13.15 4.14 6.53
C GLN A 32 11.80 3.92 5.84
N GLY A 33 10.72 3.81 6.61
CA GLY A 33 9.35 3.71 6.11
C GLY A 33 8.55 2.64 6.83
N ILE A 34 7.86 1.80 6.07
CA ILE A 34 7.09 0.68 6.63
C ILE A 34 7.40 -0.65 5.98
N GLU A 35 7.30 -1.70 6.78
CA GLU A 35 7.27 -3.09 6.36
C GLU A 35 6.10 -3.78 7.06
N GLY A 36 5.44 -4.71 6.38
CA GLY A 36 4.39 -5.48 6.99
C GLY A 36 3.93 -6.65 6.14
N LYS A 37 3.06 -7.46 6.71
CA LYS A 37 2.46 -8.61 6.05
C LYS A 37 0.96 -8.41 5.91
N VAL A 38 0.46 -8.60 4.69
CA VAL A 38 -0.98 -8.66 4.41
C VAL A 38 -1.44 -10.11 4.52
N THR A 39 -2.33 -10.36 5.47
CA THR A 39 -2.94 -11.68 5.67
C THR A 39 -4.45 -11.62 5.48
N PHE A 40 -5.02 -12.70 4.96
CA PHE A 40 -6.45 -12.87 4.78
C PHE A 40 -6.96 -13.93 5.73
N TRP A 41 -7.88 -13.54 6.60
CA TRP A 41 -8.51 -14.38 7.60
C TRP A 41 -9.91 -14.76 7.13
N GLU A 42 -10.20 -16.05 7.07
CA GLU A 42 -11.54 -16.54 6.76
C GLU A 42 -11.91 -17.77 7.60
N GLY A 43 -13.21 -17.92 7.86
CA GLY A 43 -13.74 -19.02 8.68
C GLY A 43 -13.94 -18.63 10.15
N ASP A 44 -14.02 -19.63 11.00
CA ASP A 44 -14.43 -19.48 12.41
C ASP A 44 -13.24 -19.50 13.38
N PHE A 45 -13.05 -18.41 14.10
CA PHE A 45 -12.05 -18.25 15.15
C PHE A 45 -12.67 -18.23 16.56
N MET A 46 -13.96 -18.57 16.71
CA MET A 46 -14.63 -18.69 18.00
C MET A 46 -13.99 -19.77 18.91
N PRO A 47 -14.07 -19.60 20.24
CA PRO A 47 -13.61 -20.63 21.18
C PRO A 47 -14.33 -21.98 20.99
N GLY A 48 -13.61 -23.07 21.26
CA GLY A 48 -14.14 -24.44 21.19
C GLY A 48 -13.44 -25.25 20.12
N THR A 49 -13.95 -25.21 18.89
CA THR A 49 -13.35 -25.92 17.73
C THR A 49 -13.17 -24.95 16.57
N PRO A 50 -12.15 -24.06 16.62
CA PRO A 50 -11.91 -23.09 15.56
C PRO A 50 -11.55 -23.81 14.26
N SER A 51 -12.04 -23.27 13.15
CA SER A 51 -11.80 -23.79 11.79
C SER A 51 -11.34 -22.71 10.81
N GLY A 52 -10.93 -21.55 11.33
CA GLY A 52 -10.43 -20.42 10.57
C GLY A 52 -9.08 -20.72 9.90
N THR A 53 -8.81 -20.03 8.80
CA THR A 53 -7.55 -20.08 8.07
C THR A 53 -6.99 -18.67 7.92
N VAL A 54 -5.67 -18.54 8.07
CA VAL A 54 -4.93 -17.29 7.83
C VAL A 54 -3.96 -17.54 6.68
N THR A 55 -4.11 -16.78 5.59
CA THR A 55 -3.29 -16.96 4.38
C THR A 55 -2.60 -15.65 4.00
N PRO A 56 -1.29 -15.64 3.73
CA PRO A 56 -0.65 -14.47 3.13
C PRO A 56 -1.22 -14.20 1.74
N VAL A 57 -1.45 -12.93 1.40
CA VAL A 57 -2.08 -12.57 0.13
C VAL A 57 -1.41 -11.41 -0.58
N GLN A 58 -1.43 -11.44 -1.92
CA GLN A 58 -1.05 -10.32 -2.77
C GLN A 58 -2.19 -9.33 -2.87
N ARG A 59 -1.97 -8.09 -2.42
CA ARG A 59 -2.92 -6.97 -2.48
C ARG A 59 -2.19 -5.67 -2.75
N VAL A 60 -2.91 -4.69 -3.30
CA VAL A 60 -2.41 -3.33 -3.38
C VAL A 60 -2.75 -2.63 -2.07
N VAL A 61 -1.72 -2.20 -1.36
CA VAL A 61 -1.82 -1.39 -0.15
C VAL A 61 -1.73 0.08 -0.58
N TYR A 62 -2.71 0.85 -0.17
CA TYR A 62 -2.82 2.28 -0.39
C TYR A 62 -2.42 3.00 0.90
N ILE A 63 -1.44 3.89 0.79
CA ILE A 63 -0.91 4.66 1.91
C ILE A 63 -1.32 6.11 1.70
N TYR A 64 -2.14 6.62 2.60
CA TYR A 64 -2.60 8.00 2.62
C TYR A 64 -1.90 8.78 3.74
N GLU A 65 -1.89 10.10 3.66
CA GLU A 65 -1.66 10.94 4.84
C GLU A 65 -2.66 10.56 5.96
N ALA A 66 -2.37 10.93 7.21
CA ALA A 66 -3.26 10.68 8.34
C ALA A 66 -4.73 10.93 7.97
N THR A 67 -5.51 9.85 7.92
CA THR A 67 -6.88 9.86 7.40
C THR A 67 -7.85 9.63 8.53
N TYR A 68 -8.73 10.60 8.74
CA TYR A 68 -9.77 10.55 9.76
C TYR A 68 -11.10 10.11 9.15
N ASN A 69 -11.99 9.61 10.00
CA ASN A 69 -13.27 9.06 9.58
C ASN A 69 -14.12 10.02 8.73
N GLU A 70 -14.08 11.33 9.01
CA GLU A 70 -14.77 12.35 8.22
C GLU A 70 -14.24 12.53 6.79
N GLN A 71 -13.05 12.01 6.49
CA GLN A 71 -12.42 12.02 5.16
C GLN A 71 -12.70 10.74 4.38
N VAL A 72 -13.50 9.82 4.92
CA VAL A 72 -13.82 8.53 4.30
C VAL A 72 -15.31 8.44 4.03
N ASN A 73 -15.67 8.20 2.76
CA ASN A 73 -17.02 7.78 2.40
C ASN A 73 -17.09 6.25 2.45
N TRP A 74 -17.79 5.73 3.46
CA TRP A 74 -17.93 4.30 3.71
C TRP A 74 -19.09 3.70 2.92
N LYS A 75 -18.81 2.64 2.15
CA LYS A 75 -19.82 1.77 1.54
C LYS A 75 -20.41 0.79 2.57
N SER A 76 -19.58 0.35 3.51
CA SER A 76 -19.97 -0.47 4.66
C SER A 76 -19.05 -0.17 5.85
N SER A 77 -19.23 -0.87 6.97
CA SER A 77 -18.43 -0.63 8.19
C SER A 77 -16.92 -0.76 7.99
N THR A 78 -16.44 -1.48 6.98
CA THR A 78 -15.00 -1.73 6.75
C THR A 78 -14.54 -1.44 5.32
N PHE A 79 -15.45 -1.11 4.40
CA PHE A 79 -15.11 -0.81 3.01
C PHE A 79 -15.41 0.64 2.68
N ALA A 80 -14.36 1.39 2.34
CA ALA A 80 -14.44 2.73 1.82
C ALA A 80 -14.69 2.70 0.30
N GLU A 81 -15.69 3.48 -0.13
CA GLU A 81 -15.91 3.80 -1.55
C GLU A 81 -14.94 4.90 -2.01
N LYS A 82 -14.65 5.87 -1.13
CA LYS A 82 -13.80 7.01 -1.44
C LYS A 82 -13.05 7.50 -0.19
N VAL A 83 -11.78 7.81 -0.37
CA VAL A 83 -10.93 8.47 0.62
C VAL A 83 -10.50 9.84 0.06
N THR A 84 -10.69 10.92 0.81
CA THR A 84 -10.45 12.30 0.35
C THR A 84 -9.13 12.89 0.84
N SER A 85 -8.48 12.25 1.83
CA SER A 85 -7.10 12.57 2.19
C SER A 85 -6.16 12.28 1.01
N LYS A 86 -4.95 12.85 1.07
CA LYS A 86 -3.99 12.73 -0.03
C LYS A 86 -3.39 11.33 -0.06
N LEU A 87 -3.45 10.68 -1.22
CA LEU A 87 -2.73 9.45 -1.49
C LEU A 87 -1.22 9.76 -1.58
N VAL A 88 -0.43 9.08 -0.75
CA VAL A 88 1.03 9.23 -0.71
C VAL A 88 1.70 8.19 -1.59
N LYS A 89 1.33 6.91 -1.44
CA LYS A 89 1.98 5.80 -2.14
C LYS A 89 1.04 4.61 -2.32
N LYS A 90 1.31 3.79 -3.34
CA LYS A 90 0.72 2.46 -3.50
C LYS A 90 1.85 1.44 -3.58
N VAL A 91 1.70 0.32 -2.90
CA VAL A 91 2.62 -0.81 -2.96
C VAL A 91 1.83 -2.10 -3.09
N LYS A 92 2.36 -3.08 -3.80
CA LYS A 92 1.75 -4.41 -3.90
C LYS A 92 2.50 -5.39 -2.99
N SER A 93 1.77 -6.15 -2.19
CA SER A 93 2.38 -7.23 -1.40
C SER A 93 2.79 -8.43 -2.28
N GLY A 94 3.88 -9.07 -1.86
CA GLY A 94 4.43 -10.30 -2.42
C GLY A 94 3.54 -11.51 -2.15
N LYS A 95 3.90 -12.66 -2.76
CA LYS A 95 3.15 -13.93 -2.61
C LYS A 95 3.16 -14.46 -1.17
N ASP A 96 4.18 -14.09 -0.43
CA ASP A 96 4.36 -14.29 1.01
C ASP A 96 3.57 -13.28 1.86
N GLY A 97 2.87 -12.33 1.24
CA GLY A 97 2.11 -11.26 1.88
C GLY A 97 2.96 -10.06 2.26
N ILE A 98 4.28 -10.07 2.07
CA ILE A 98 5.17 -9.01 2.54
C ILE A 98 5.05 -7.79 1.63
N TYR A 99 4.99 -6.60 2.21
CA TYR A 99 5.08 -5.33 1.50
C TYR A 99 6.04 -4.38 2.21
N ARG A 100 6.65 -3.47 1.44
CA ARG A 100 7.55 -2.44 1.94
C ARG A 100 7.33 -1.13 1.23
N ALA A 101 7.35 -0.02 1.96
CA ALA A 101 7.27 1.30 1.35
C ALA A 101 8.21 2.27 2.07
N GLU A 102 9.17 2.81 1.32
CA GLU A 102 9.93 3.99 1.76
C GLU A 102 9.00 5.19 1.90
N LEU A 103 9.05 5.81 3.07
CA LEU A 103 8.23 6.96 3.46
C LEU A 103 9.06 7.91 4.33
N PRO A 104 8.84 9.24 4.23
CA PRO A 104 9.38 10.19 5.19
C PRO A 104 8.73 10.02 6.57
N GLU A 105 9.38 10.55 7.61
CA GLU A 105 8.81 10.65 8.96
C GLU A 105 7.39 11.26 8.91
N GLY A 106 6.47 10.66 9.65
CA GLY A 106 5.10 11.15 9.73
C GLY A 106 4.08 10.06 10.08
N THR A 107 2.84 10.51 10.29
CA THR A 107 1.68 9.62 10.53
C THR A 107 0.85 9.47 9.27
N TYR A 108 0.46 8.23 9.00
CA TYR A 108 -0.23 7.82 7.78
C TYR A 108 -1.38 6.89 8.12
N SER A 109 -2.20 6.59 7.11
CA SER A 109 -3.27 5.59 7.18
C SER A 109 -3.13 4.59 6.03
N VAL A 110 -3.33 3.29 6.33
CA VAL A 110 -3.35 2.24 5.31
C VAL A 110 -4.76 1.79 4.96
N PHE A 111 -4.96 1.49 3.68
CA PHE A 111 -6.12 0.78 3.17
C PHE A 111 -5.67 -0.32 2.21
N VAL A 112 -6.43 -1.40 2.12
CA VAL A 112 -6.12 -2.49 1.19
C VAL A 112 -7.17 -2.57 0.09
N GLU A 113 -6.74 -2.60 -1.15
CA GLU A 113 -7.65 -2.77 -2.29
C GLU A 113 -8.23 -4.18 -2.30
N GLU A 114 -9.55 -4.24 -2.23
CA GLU A 114 -10.35 -5.45 -2.29
C GLU A 114 -11.46 -5.27 -3.33
N LYS A 115 -12.11 -6.37 -3.72
CA LYS A 115 -13.15 -6.36 -4.76
C LYS A 115 -14.28 -5.36 -4.49
N ASP A 116 -14.56 -5.08 -3.22
CA ASP A 116 -15.71 -4.29 -2.78
C ASP A 116 -15.37 -2.83 -2.48
N GLY A 117 -14.09 -2.45 -2.52
CA GLY A 117 -13.58 -1.11 -2.22
C GLY A 117 -12.23 -1.15 -1.49
N LEU A 118 -11.90 -0.04 -0.83
CA LEU A 118 -10.71 0.06 0.03
C LEU A 118 -11.05 -0.44 1.44
N TYR A 119 -10.44 -1.54 1.86
CA TYR A 119 -10.66 -2.17 3.16
C TYR A 119 -9.81 -1.53 4.27
N ALA A 120 -10.43 -1.25 5.41
CA ALA A 120 -9.80 -0.87 6.67
C ALA A 120 -10.71 -1.28 7.84
N ASN A 121 -10.11 -1.68 8.97
CA ASN A 121 -10.82 -2.32 10.09
C ASN A 121 -10.30 -1.94 11.49
N LEU A 122 -9.43 -0.93 11.58
CA LEU A 122 -8.87 -0.39 12.81
C LEU A 122 -9.18 1.11 12.90
N TRP A 123 -9.77 1.50 14.02
CA TRP A 123 -10.04 2.90 14.36
C TRP A 123 -9.42 3.16 15.73
N VAL A 124 -8.58 4.18 15.83
CA VAL A 124 -8.04 4.61 17.12
C VAL A 124 -8.83 5.81 17.67
N SER A 125 -8.60 6.15 18.94
CA SER A 125 -9.22 7.32 19.56
C SER A 125 -9.00 8.58 18.71
N GLY A 126 -10.06 9.35 18.49
CA GLY A 126 -10.01 10.53 17.61
C GLY A 126 -10.38 10.25 16.16
N GLY A 127 -10.75 9.01 15.80
CA GLY A 127 -11.31 8.68 14.50
C GLY A 127 -10.28 8.49 13.38
N LEU A 128 -8.99 8.41 13.73
CA LEU A 128 -7.91 8.11 12.81
C LEU A 128 -7.99 6.62 12.37
N ILE A 129 -7.92 6.39 11.07
CA ILE A 129 -8.16 5.09 10.43
C ILE A 129 -6.83 4.37 10.18
N ASN A 130 -6.76 3.08 10.53
CA ASN A 130 -5.63 2.16 10.32
C ASN A 130 -4.25 2.87 10.36
N PRO A 131 -3.90 3.56 11.47
CA PRO A 131 -2.73 4.41 11.46
C PRO A 131 -1.42 3.65 11.69
N PHE A 132 -0.35 4.23 11.17
CA PHE A 132 1.03 3.93 11.58
C PHE A 132 1.85 5.23 11.58
N THR A 133 2.95 5.24 12.32
CA THR A 133 3.89 6.35 12.35
C THR A 133 5.26 5.85 11.90
N VAL A 134 5.88 6.58 10.97
CA VAL A 134 7.27 6.38 10.58
C VAL A 134 8.11 7.35 11.38
N GLU A 135 9.04 6.84 12.17
CA GLU A 135 10.05 7.65 12.85
C GLU A 135 11.28 7.82 11.95
N ASN A 136 12.03 8.89 12.16
CA ASN A 136 13.24 9.16 11.39
C ASN A 136 14.25 7.99 11.47
N ASP A 137 14.85 7.65 10.33
CA ASP A 137 15.83 6.57 10.14
C ASP A 137 15.36 5.19 10.66
N SER A 138 14.04 4.91 10.58
CA SER A 138 13.45 3.66 11.08
C SER A 138 12.43 3.03 10.15
N VAL A 139 12.28 1.72 10.26
CA VAL A 139 11.22 0.95 9.60
C VAL A 139 10.19 0.54 10.63
N THR A 140 8.96 0.99 10.45
CA THR A 140 7.84 0.63 11.31
C THR A 140 7.16 -0.64 10.80
N GLU A 141 6.93 -1.60 11.68
CA GLU A 141 6.10 -2.78 11.40
C GLU A 141 4.61 -2.40 11.36
N ALA A 142 3.93 -2.75 10.27
CA ALA A 142 2.53 -2.45 10.05
C ALA A 142 1.84 -3.65 9.39
N ASP A 143 1.54 -4.69 10.16
CA ASP A 143 0.79 -5.84 9.64
C ASP A 143 -0.67 -5.48 9.36
N ILE A 144 -1.25 -6.12 8.33
CA ILE A 144 -2.64 -5.88 7.93
C ILE A 144 -3.40 -7.20 7.87
N ASP A 145 -4.39 -7.33 8.74
CA ASP A 145 -5.30 -8.47 8.78
C ASP A 145 -6.61 -8.11 8.08
N ILE A 146 -6.89 -8.81 6.98
CA ILE A 146 -8.15 -8.70 6.25
C ILE A 146 -9.13 -9.72 6.82
N THR A 147 -10.12 -9.24 7.57
CA THR A 147 -10.95 -10.10 8.43
C THR A 147 -12.44 -10.10 8.09
N TYR A 148 -12.86 -9.48 6.99
CA TYR A 148 -14.29 -9.40 6.63
C TYR A 148 -14.95 -10.76 6.30
N LYS A 149 -14.17 -11.84 6.19
CA LYS A 149 -14.66 -13.23 6.09
C LYS A 149 -14.39 -14.08 7.34
N ALA A 150 -13.82 -13.49 8.38
CA ALA A 150 -13.58 -14.15 9.65
C ALA A 150 -14.76 -13.92 10.60
N THR A 151 -15.01 -14.91 11.46
CA THR A 151 -15.89 -14.80 12.62
C THR A 151 -15.05 -15.03 13.87
N TYR A 152 -15.32 -14.28 14.95
CA TYR A 152 -14.57 -14.30 16.20
C TYR A 152 -15.49 -14.47 17.39
#